data_AF-A0A7D7SNJ2-F1
#
_entry.id   AF-A0A7D7SNJ2-F1
#
_cell.length_a   1.000
_cell.length_b   1.000
_cell.length_c   1.000
_cell.angle_alpha   90.00
_cell.angle_beta   90.00
_cell.angle_gamma   90.00
#
_symmetry.space_group_name_H-M   'P 1'
#
loop_
_entity.id
_entity.type
_entity.pdbx_description
1 polymer ?
#
loop_
_entity_poly.entity_id
_entity_poly.type
_entity_poly.pdbx_seq_one_letter_code
_entity_poly.pdbx_strand_id
1 'polypeptide(L)'
;MLKQYLPGLALSLLALSGPLHADSGASGREIEFLSPSRNIYCTSWQNRAAVSCLAVQHSQAASGRPASCDLDWTPTVELGSRGAAKRSGLCHGDLPYNPDAGVLAYGQTVQGRDWRCLVAENGVRCENASGRGFHLNRTSRQLF
;
A
#
# COMPACT_ATOMS: atom_id res chain seq x y z
N MET A 1 7.24 81.09 9.57
CA MET A 1 6.91 81.03 11.00
C MET A 1 6.65 79.58 11.38
N LEU A 2 7.36 79.11 12.42
CA LEU A 2 7.27 77.75 12.98
C LEU A 2 5.85 77.41 13.44
N LYS A 3 5.41 76.17 13.20
CA LYS A 3 4.70 75.41 14.24
C LYS A 3 4.83 73.90 14.02
N GLN A 4 5.59 73.30 14.94
CA GLN A 4 5.80 71.88 15.16
C GLN A 4 4.56 71.28 15.85
N TYR A 5 4.18 70.05 15.51
CA TYR A 5 3.45 69.14 16.41
C TYR A 5 4.00 67.71 16.25
N LEU A 6 4.10 67.04 17.41
CA LEU A 6 4.94 65.90 17.77
C LEU A 6 4.68 64.59 16.97
N PRO A 7 5.69 63.71 16.84
CA PRO A 7 5.48 62.35 16.34
C PRO A 7 4.96 61.43 17.47
N GLY A 8 3.82 60.78 17.23
CA GLY A 8 3.35 59.68 18.05
C GLY A 8 4.28 58.47 17.87
N LEU A 9 5.04 58.14 18.90
CA LEU A 9 5.80 56.90 19.01
C LEU A 9 4.84 55.72 19.19
N ALA A 10 4.47 55.07 18.08
CA ALA A 10 3.85 53.75 18.12
C ALA A 10 4.96 52.69 18.21
N LEU A 11 5.16 52.10 19.40
CA LEU A 11 5.96 50.88 19.56
C LEU A 11 5.21 49.72 18.88
N SER A 12 5.60 49.39 17.65
CA SER A 12 5.18 48.18 16.95
C SER A 12 5.94 46.97 17.48
N LEU A 13 5.26 46.13 18.26
CA LEU A 13 5.72 44.79 18.64
C LEU A 13 5.82 43.92 17.39
N LEU A 14 7.04 43.67 16.92
CA LEU A 14 7.35 42.68 15.90
C LEU A 14 7.21 41.27 16.51
N ALA A 15 6.04 40.66 16.36
CA ALA A 15 5.88 39.23 16.59
C ALA A 15 6.50 38.47 15.39
N LEU A 16 7.71 37.96 15.56
CA LEU A 16 8.32 37.00 14.63
C LEU A 16 7.59 35.67 14.75
N SER A 17 6.49 35.53 14.01
CA SER A 17 5.80 34.26 13.81
C SER A 17 6.62 33.41 12.84
N GLY A 18 7.63 32.70 13.35
CA GLY A 18 8.31 31.67 12.56
C GLY A 18 7.34 30.51 12.25
N PRO A 19 7.26 30.01 11.01
CA PRO A 19 6.48 28.82 10.74
C PRO A 19 7.14 27.61 11.42
N LEU A 20 6.47 27.06 12.43
CA LEU A 20 6.69 25.69 12.89
C LEU A 20 6.35 24.76 11.72
N HIS A 21 7.34 24.39 10.92
CA HIS A 21 7.22 23.26 10.02
C HIS A 21 7.20 22.00 10.89
N ALA A 22 5.99 21.55 11.24
CA ALA A 22 5.79 20.19 11.69
C ALA A 22 6.11 19.28 10.50
N ASP A 23 7.35 18.80 10.43
CA ASP A 23 7.70 17.68 9.55
C ASP A 23 6.95 16.46 10.11
N SER A 24 5.74 16.28 9.60
CA SER A 24 4.95 15.08 9.87
C SER A 24 5.78 13.97 9.27
N GLY A 25 6.45 13.19 10.12
CA GLY A 25 7.19 12.02 9.71
C GLY A 25 6.26 11.09 8.94
N ALA A 26 6.19 11.29 7.63
CA ALA A 26 5.65 10.33 6.70
C ALA A 26 6.64 9.17 6.76
N SER A 27 6.39 8.21 7.67
CA SER A 27 6.83 6.84 7.46
C SER A 27 6.37 6.52 6.06
N GLY A 28 7.32 6.45 5.12
CA GLY A 28 6.99 6.81 3.77
C GLY A 28 5.88 5.92 3.23
N ARG A 29 5.23 6.43 2.18
CA ARG A 29 4.12 5.79 1.49
C ARG A 29 4.31 4.28 1.28
N GLU A 30 3.50 3.52 2.00
CA GLU A 30 3.13 2.14 1.76
C GLU A 30 2.56 2.02 0.34
N ILE A 31 3.01 1.03 -0.45
CA ILE A 31 2.25 0.70 -1.65
C ILE A 31 1.13 -0.18 -1.16
N GLU A 32 -0.08 0.37 -1.15
CA GLU A 32 -1.29 -0.32 -0.75
C GLU A 32 -2.36 0.02 -1.78
N PHE A 33 -3.03 -0.99 -2.35
CA PHE A 33 -4.08 -0.75 -3.32
C PHE A 33 -5.11 -1.86 -3.41
N LEU A 34 -6.28 -1.47 -3.90
CA LEU A 34 -7.35 -2.35 -4.37
C LEU A 34 -7.43 -2.34 -5.90
N SER A 35 -7.82 -3.46 -6.49
CA SER A 35 -8.31 -3.51 -7.88
C SER A 35 -9.63 -2.73 -8.03
N PRO A 36 -10.05 -2.34 -9.25
CA PRO A 36 -11.32 -1.63 -9.47
C PRO A 36 -12.54 -2.40 -8.96
N SER A 37 -12.52 -3.74 -9.10
CA SER A 37 -13.53 -4.63 -8.53
C SER A 37 -13.49 -4.75 -7.00
N ARG A 38 -12.49 -4.15 -6.35
CA ARG A 38 -12.20 -4.23 -4.91
C ARG A 38 -12.00 -5.65 -4.39
N ASN A 39 -11.79 -6.62 -5.28
CA ASN A 39 -11.61 -8.02 -4.90
C ASN A 39 -10.15 -8.40 -4.69
N ILE A 40 -9.19 -7.67 -5.26
CA ILE A 40 -7.77 -7.94 -5.04
C ILE A 40 -7.20 -6.78 -4.25
N TYR A 41 -6.57 -7.11 -3.13
CA TYR A 41 -5.84 -6.19 -2.29
C TYR A 41 -4.36 -6.57 -2.31
N CYS A 42 -3.50 -5.57 -2.43
CA CYS A 42 -2.06 -5.73 -2.42
C CYS A 42 -1.41 -4.70 -1.51
N THR A 43 -0.39 -5.13 -0.76
CA THR A 43 0.41 -4.26 0.10
C THR A 43 1.91 -4.55 -0.04
N SER A 44 2.72 -3.53 0.19
CA SER A 44 4.17 -3.60 0.31
C SER A 44 4.67 -2.54 1.30
N TRP A 45 5.46 -2.97 2.27
CA TRP A 45 6.15 -2.09 3.21
C TRP A 45 7.42 -1.53 2.59
N GLN A 46 7.69 -0.24 2.81
CA GLN A 46 8.79 0.50 2.17
C GLN A 46 10.18 -0.13 2.27
N ASN A 47 10.46 -0.79 3.38
CA ASN A 47 11.75 -1.43 3.64
C ASN A 47 11.80 -2.88 3.16
N ARG A 48 10.71 -3.40 2.62
CA ARG A 48 10.63 -4.73 2.04
C ARG A 48 10.65 -4.62 0.53
N ALA A 49 11.62 -5.28 -0.08
CA ALA A 49 11.63 -5.50 -1.53
C ALA A 49 10.65 -6.63 -1.89
N ALA A 50 9.40 -6.55 -1.42
CA ALA A 50 8.40 -7.58 -1.60
C ALA A 50 6.98 -7.02 -1.63
N VAL A 51 6.09 -7.67 -2.39
CA VAL A 51 4.65 -7.40 -2.44
C VAL A 51 3.88 -8.63 -1.98
N SER A 52 2.82 -8.43 -1.22
CA SER A 52 1.87 -9.46 -0.82
C SER A 52 0.48 -9.09 -1.32
N CYS A 53 -0.24 -10.04 -1.90
CA CYS A 53 -1.60 -9.84 -2.39
C CYS A 53 -2.55 -10.95 -1.93
N LEU A 54 -3.82 -10.58 -1.77
CA LEU A 54 -4.91 -11.50 -1.45
C LEU A 54 -6.15 -11.21 -2.31
N ALA A 55 -7.00 -12.22 -2.46
CA ALA A 55 -8.33 -12.05 -3.01
C ALA A 55 -9.35 -12.03 -1.85
N VAL A 56 -10.07 -10.91 -1.71
CA VAL A 56 -11.08 -10.68 -0.65
C VAL A 56 -12.15 -11.77 -0.72
N GLN A 57 -12.76 -11.94 -1.89
CA GLN A 57 -13.59 -13.10 -2.18
C GLN A 57 -12.76 -14.06 -3.04
N HIS A 58 -12.66 -15.31 -2.60
CA HIS A 58 -11.95 -16.37 -3.30
C HIS A 58 -12.76 -17.66 -3.30
N SER A 59 -12.70 -18.42 -4.39
CA SER A 59 -13.44 -19.68 -4.55
C SER A 59 -12.64 -20.93 -4.15
N GLN A 60 -11.43 -20.75 -3.64
CA GLN A 60 -10.51 -21.84 -3.35
C GLN A 60 -10.78 -22.36 -1.93
N ALA A 61 -10.75 -23.68 -1.76
CA ALA A 61 -10.75 -24.30 -0.44
C ALA A 61 -9.60 -23.72 0.41
N ALA A 62 -9.72 -23.77 1.74
CA ALA A 62 -8.71 -23.32 2.70
C ALA A 62 -7.41 -24.17 2.67
N SER A 63 -7.01 -24.67 1.50
CA SER A 63 -5.75 -25.36 1.26
C SER A 63 -4.60 -24.50 1.77
N GLY A 64 -3.77 -25.07 2.63
CA GLY A 64 -2.66 -24.39 3.27
C GLY A 64 -2.98 -23.74 4.61
N ARG A 65 -4.22 -23.81 5.12
CA ARG A 65 -4.52 -23.42 6.50
C ARG A 65 -3.77 -24.33 7.49
N PRO A 66 -2.88 -23.80 8.33
CA PRO A 66 -2.20 -24.59 9.34
C PRO A 66 -3.16 -24.97 10.47
N ALA A 67 -2.92 -26.11 11.12
CA ALA A 67 -3.71 -26.57 12.26
C ALA A 67 -3.67 -25.58 13.45
N SER A 68 -2.62 -24.75 13.52
CA SER A 68 -2.47 -23.69 14.53
C SER A 68 -3.35 -22.46 14.29
N CYS A 69 -4.03 -22.36 13.15
CA CYS A 69 -4.97 -21.27 12.89
C CYS A 69 -6.37 -21.66 13.35
N ASP A 70 -6.81 -21.08 14.46
CA ASP A 70 -8.13 -21.26 15.08
C ASP A 70 -9.18 -20.25 14.59
N LEU A 71 -8.78 -19.23 13.82
CA LEU A 71 -9.65 -18.18 13.29
C LEU A 71 -9.90 -18.32 11.78
N ASP A 72 -10.17 -17.22 11.08
CA ASP A 72 -10.33 -17.20 9.64
C ASP A 72 -8.98 -17.32 8.93
N TRP A 73 -8.98 -18.00 7.80
CA TRP A 73 -7.80 -18.19 6.96
C TRP A 73 -8.00 -17.51 5.62
N THR A 74 -7.16 -16.52 5.33
CA THR A 74 -7.15 -15.85 4.02
C THR A 74 -5.90 -16.22 3.25
N PRO A 75 -6.03 -16.95 2.14
CA PRO A 75 -4.89 -17.31 1.33
C PRO A 75 -4.26 -16.10 0.62
N THR A 76 -2.93 -16.00 0.64
CA THR A 76 -2.17 -14.90 0.03
C THR A 76 -1.13 -15.40 -0.98
N VAL A 77 -0.53 -14.48 -1.73
CA VAL A 77 0.67 -14.73 -2.55
C VAL A 77 1.68 -13.64 -2.29
N GLU A 78 2.94 -14.04 -2.07
CA GLU A 78 4.06 -13.14 -1.80
C GLU A 78 5.09 -13.23 -2.93
N LEU A 79 5.67 -12.09 -3.29
CA LEU A 79 6.74 -11.98 -4.27
C LEU A 79 7.82 -11.03 -3.76
N GLY A 80 9.02 -11.55 -3.54
CA GLY A 80 10.21 -10.75 -3.27
C GLY A 80 10.88 -10.22 -4.54
N SER A 81 11.92 -9.40 -4.38
CA SER A 81 12.72 -8.79 -5.45
C SER A 81 13.34 -9.79 -6.42
N ARG A 82 13.62 -11.00 -5.95
CA ARG A 82 14.19 -12.12 -6.72
C ARG A 82 13.60 -13.44 -6.24
N GLY A 83 13.78 -14.49 -7.04
CA GLY A 83 13.32 -15.85 -6.72
C GLY A 83 11.82 -16.05 -6.96
N ALA A 84 11.34 -17.27 -6.67
CA ALA A 84 9.96 -17.65 -6.94
C ALA A 84 8.95 -16.95 -6.00
N ALA A 85 7.78 -16.63 -6.53
CA ALA A 85 6.61 -16.29 -5.72
C ALA A 85 6.22 -17.46 -4.81
N LYS A 86 5.57 -17.17 -3.68
CA LYS A 86 5.14 -18.17 -2.71
C LYS A 86 3.67 -18.03 -2.38
N ARG A 87 2.96 -19.16 -2.30
CA ARG A 87 1.65 -19.20 -1.64
C ARG A 87 1.87 -19.12 -0.14
N SER A 88 1.08 -18.29 0.51
CA SER A 88 1.10 -18.08 1.96
C SER A 88 -0.36 -17.95 2.43
N GLY A 89 -0.57 -17.47 3.65
CA GLY A 89 -1.87 -17.04 4.09
C GLY A 89 -1.83 -16.39 5.47
N LEU A 90 -2.93 -15.72 5.79
CA LEU A 90 -3.12 -14.97 7.03
C LEU A 90 -4.14 -15.71 7.88
N CYS A 91 -3.78 -16.00 9.12
CA CYS A 91 -4.74 -16.33 10.16
C CYS A 91 -5.16 -15.02 10.85
N HIS A 92 -6.45 -14.72 10.88
CA HIS A 92 -6.94 -13.43 11.36
C HIS A 92 -8.35 -13.55 11.93
N GLY A 93 -8.74 -12.59 12.78
CA GLY A 93 -10.10 -12.50 13.33
C GLY A 93 -10.83 -11.23 12.91
N ASP A 94 -10.18 -10.36 12.14
CA ASP A 94 -10.65 -9.07 11.66
C ASP A 94 -10.58 -8.99 10.12
N LEU A 95 -10.59 -7.80 9.53
CA LEU A 95 -10.44 -7.69 8.07
C LEU A 95 -8.96 -7.83 7.71
N PRO A 96 -8.54 -8.81 6.88
CA PRO A 96 -7.13 -9.04 6.55
C PRO A 96 -6.57 -8.02 5.54
N TYR A 97 -7.31 -6.96 5.26
CA TYR A 97 -7.00 -5.93 4.28
C TYR A 97 -7.62 -4.60 4.69
N ASN A 98 -7.06 -3.49 4.20
CA ASN A 98 -7.63 -2.16 4.35
C ASN A 98 -8.71 -1.94 3.27
N PRO A 99 -10.00 -1.80 3.63
CA PRO A 99 -11.06 -1.52 2.66
C PRO A 99 -10.97 -0.09 2.09
N ASP A 100 -10.28 0.82 2.75
CA ASP A 100 -10.14 2.23 2.36
C ASP A 100 -8.88 2.49 1.52
N ALA A 101 -8.12 1.44 1.20
CA ALA A 101 -6.96 1.53 0.32
C ALA A 101 -7.35 2.12 -1.05
N GLY A 102 -6.40 2.87 -1.64
CA GLY A 102 -6.59 3.50 -2.94
C GLY A 102 -6.90 2.48 -4.03
N VAL A 103 -7.79 2.81 -4.95
CA VAL A 103 -8.13 1.96 -6.09
C VAL A 103 -7.24 2.32 -7.28
N LEU A 104 -6.50 1.34 -7.81
CA LEU A 104 -5.75 1.49 -9.06
C LEU A 104 -6.62 1.06 -10.24
N ALA A 105 -6.73 1.92 -11.26
CA ALA A 105 -7.52 1.64 -12.45
C ALA A 105 -6.95 0.47 -13.27
N TYR A 106 -7.79 -0.18 -14.07
CA TYR A 106 -7.30 -1.18 -15.02
C TYR A 106 -6.29 -0.56 -16.01
N GLY A 107 -5.27 -1.33 -16.37
CA GLY A 107 -4.12 -0.89 -17.16
C GLY A 107 -3.04 -0.19 -16.35
N GLN A 108 -3.30 0.21 -15.09
CA GLN A 108 -2.28 0.83 -14.27
C GLN A 108 -1.26 -0.17 -13.76
N THR A 109 -0.04 0.34 -13.60
CA THR A 109 1.09 -0.40 -13.06
C THR A 109 1.62 0.30 -11.82
N VAL A 110 1.91 -0.48 -10.79
CA VAL A 110 2.62 -0.01 -9.59
C VAL A 110 3.94 -0.76 -9.44
N GLN A 111 4.95 -0.09 -8.89
CA GLN A 111 6.31 -0.62 -8.79
C GLN A 111 6.88 -0.36 -7.41
N GLY A 112 7.49 -1.39 -6.83
CA GLY A 112 8.35 -1.24 -5.67
C GLY A 112 9.80 -1.54 -6.03
N ARG A 113 10.62 -1.91 -5.04
CA ARG A 113 12.02 -2.27 -5.27
C ARG A 113 12.10 -3.65 -5.94
N ASP A 114 12.48 -3.65 -7.21
CA ASP A 114 12.72 -4.84 -8.05
C ASP A 114 11.48 -5.73 -8.28
N TRP A 115 10.28 -5.16 -8.15
CA TRP A 115 9.03 -5.80 -8.53
C TRP A 115 8.03 -4.80 -9.10
N ARG A 116 7.12 -5.31 -9.92
CA ARG A 116 6.10 -4.55 -10.63
C ARG A 116 4.79 -5.32 -10.67
N CYS A 117 3.67 -4.65 -10.46
CA CYS A 117 2.34 -5.23 -10.60
C CYS A 117 1.51 -4.46 -11.64
N LEU A 118 0.92 -5.18 -12.59
CA LEU A 118 -0.08 -4.69 -13.53
C LEU A 118 -1.48 -5.06 -13.03
N VAL A 119 -2.37 -4.08 -12.98
CA VAL A 119 -3.79 -4.26 -12.65
C VAL A 119 -4.56 -4.42 -13.96
N ALA A 120 -5.09 -5.62 -14.23
CA ALA A 120 -5.85 -5.94 -15.44
C ALA A 120 -7.25 -6.45 -15.10
N GLU A 121 -8.15 -6.45 -16.09
CA GLU A 121 -9.53 -6.92 -15.91
C GLU A 121 -9.61 -8.38 -15.44
N ASN A 122 -8.67 -9.21 -15.91
CA ASN A 122 -8.60 -10.62 -15.59
C ASN A 122 -7.79 -10.95 -14.32
N GLY A 123 -7.23 -9.95 -13.63
CA GLY A 123 -6.45 -10.13 -12.40
C GLY A 123 -5.31 -9.13 -12.22
N VAL A 124 -4.55 -9.33 -11.15
CA VAL A 124 -3.31 -8.60 -10.88
C VAL A 124 -2.14 -9.52 -11.19
N ARG A 125 -1.23 -9.05 -12.05
CA ARG A 125 -0.01 -9.76 -12.42
C ARG A 125 1.19 -9.05 -11.84
N CYS A 126 1.94 -9.71 -10.95
CA CYS A 126 3.17 -9.17 -10.38
C CYS A 126 4.39 -9.96 -10.85
N GLU A 127 5.48 -9.26 -11.12
CA GLU A 127 6.76 -9.82 -11.56
C GLU A 127 7.92 -9.17 -10.82
N ASN A 128 8.99 -9.93 -10.63
CA ASN A 128 10.22 -9.45 -10.02
C ASN A 128 11.39 -9.39 -11.01
N ALA A 129 12.54 -8.89 -10.56
CA ALA A 129 13.75 -8.73 -11.38
C ALA A 129 14.34 -10.07 -11.90
N SER A 130 13.86 -11.21 -11.43
CA SER A 130 14.24 -12.54 -11.94
C SER A 130 13.25 -13.09 -12.99
N GLY A 131 12.24 -12.32 -13.39
CA GLY A 131 11.18 -12.76 -14.31
C GLY A 131 10.21 -13.76 -13.68
N ARG A 132 10.24 -13.91 -12.35
CA ARG A 132 9.33 -14.76 -11.59
C ARG A 132 8.18 -13.92 -11.05
N GLY A 133 7.06 -14.56 -10.77
CA GLY A 133 5.89 -13.79 -10.39
C GLY A 133 4.64 -14.60 -10.10
N PHE A 134 3.53 -13.88 -10.09
CA PHE A 134 2.22 -14.48 -9.98
C PHE A 134 1.16 -13.71 -10.77
N HIS A 135 0.07 -14.41 -11.09
CA HIS A 135 -1.17 -13.83 -11.56
C HIS A 135 -2.29 -14.25 -10.59
N LEU A 136 -2.95 -13.27 -10.00
CA LEU A 136 -3.98 -13.44 -8.98
C LEU A 136 -5.31 -12.90 -9.49
N ASN A 137 -6.37 -13.70 -9.35
CA ASN A 137 -7.76 -13.27 -9.52
C ASN A 137 -8.69 -14.01 -8.56
N ARG A 138 -10.00 -13.80 -8.68
CA ARG A 138 -11.01 -14.39 -7.77
C ARG A 138 -10.93 -15.92 -7.70
N THR A 139 -10.60 -16.59 -8.80
CA THR A 139 -10.66 -18.05 -8.90
C THR A 139 -9.30 -18.71 -8.97
N SER A 140 -8.24 -17.98 -9.32
CA SER A 140 -6.90 -18.52 -9.56
C SER A 140 -5.79 -17.72 -8.88
N ARG A 141 -4.75 -18.44 -8.49
CA ARG A 141 -3.46 -17.93 -8.01
C ARG A 141 -2.38 -18.70 -8.73
N GLN A 142 -1.93 -18.21 -9.87
CA GLN A 142 -0.90 -18.87 -10.68
C GLN A 142 0.46 -18.29 -10.32
N LEU A 143 1.45 -19.13 -10.06
CA LEU A 143 2.85 -18.71 -9.89
C LEU A 143 3.61 -19.01 -11.18
N PHE A 144 4.60 -18.20 -11.51
CA PHE A 144 5.46 -18.41 -12.68
C PHE A 144 6.89 -17.94 -12.45
#